data_AF-A0A8H5AHF0-F1
#
_entry.id   AF-A0A8H5AHF0-F1
#
_cell.length_a   1.000
_cell.length_b   1.000
_cell.length_c   1.000
_cell.angle_alpha   90.00
_cell.angle_beta   90.00
_cell.angle_gamma   90.00
#
_symmetry.space_group_name_H-M   'P 1'
#
loop_
_entity.id
_entity.type
_entity.pdbx_description
1 polymer ?
#
loop_
_entity_poly.entity_id
_entity_poly.type
_entity_poly.pdbx_seq_one_letter_code
_entity_poly.pdbx_strand_id
1 'polypeptide(L)'
;MSTPSLDQQDTESVSSVDTFDPAPTLALKKITREEVLEQTSEHIGKMCKSKFLDKLLKPAVSKWLTEPILRVLPPKMKHTVHAWCLSHDPMWFNKLSEFIDDDISEWEYTVEVPNRRKDMPLRKRLPELERREIVNKVRKGVTLFADFHDEEMKAMEREAHDLVQQERDSMDIERSAFLTAFELQNEAIAD
;
A
#
# COMPACT_ATOMS: atom_id res chain seq x y z
N MET A 1 -51.15 -39.28 21.47
CA MET A 1 -51.97 -38.18 20.92
C MET A 1 -51.08 -37.40 19.95
N SER A 2 -51.63 -37.10 18.78
CA SER A 2 -50.95 -36.92 17.48
C SER A 2 -50.27 -35.57 17.24
N THR A 3 -49.30 -35.59 16.31
CA THR A 3 -48.63 -34.46 15.61
C THR A 3 -49.62 -33.54 14.86
N PRO A 4 -49.23 -32.29 14.53
CA PRO A 4 -48.89 -31.97 13.11
C PRO A 4 -47.75 -30.93 12.96
N SER A 5 -46.84 -31.05 11.99
CA SER A 5 -46.89 -30.68 10.56
C SER A 5 -46.32 -29.27 10.31
N LEU A 6 -45.17 -29.24 9.64
CA LEU A 6 -44.50 -28.04 9.15
C LEU A 6 -44.48 -28.15 7.62
N ASP A 7 -45.27 -27.34 6.94
CA ASP A 7 -45.20 -27.19 5.49
C ASP A 7 -45.15 -25.71 5.11
N GLN A 8 -44.12 -25.40 4.33
CA GLN A 8 -44.07 -24.46 3.21
C GLN A 8 -44.27 -22.97 3.50
N GLN A 9 -43.26 -22.16 3.17
CA GLN A 9 -43.18 -21.50 1.86
C GLN A 9 -41.92 -20.63 1.76
N ASP A 10 -41.05 -20.99 0.80
CA ASP A 10 -40.17 -20.04 0.14
C ASP A 10 -41.02 -19.00 -0.60
N THR A 11 -40.75 -17.72 -0.41
CA THR A 11 -40.98 -16.71 -1.46
C THR A 11 -39.82 -15.74 -1.49
N GLU A 12 -39.29 -15.59 -2.69
CA GLU A 12 -38.16 -14.75 -3.06
C GLU A 12 -38.36 -13.29 -2.63
N SER A 13 -37.29 -12.63 -2.20
CA SER A 13 -37.20 -11.18 -2.26
C SER A 13 -35.78 -10.78 -2.60
N VAL A 14 -35.61 -10.41 -3.86
CA VAL A 14 -34.47 -9.69 -4.39
C VAL A 14 -34.43 -8.24 -3.88
N SER A 15 -33.21 -7.79 -3.62
CA SER A 15 -32.76 -6.40 -3.54
C SER A 15 -33.00 -5.62 -2.24
N SER A 16 -31.90 -5.36 -1.55
CA SER A 16 -31.42 -3.97 -1.50
C SER A 16 -29.90 -3.97 -1.48
N VAL A 17 -29.33 -3.26 -2.43
CA VAL A 17 -27.94 -2.77 -2.34
C VAL A 17 -27.96 -1.73 -1.23
N ASP A 18 -27.79 -2.19 0.00
CA ASP A 18 -27.52 -1.29 1.11
C ASP A 18 -26.02 -1.10 1.20
N THR A 19 -25.60 0.17 1.10
CA THR A 19 -24.21 0.60 1.23
C THR A 19 -23.83 0.45 2.69
N PHE A 20 -23.60 -0.78 3.13
CA PHE A 20 -23.01 -1.05 4.42
C PHE A 20 -21.51 -0.74 4.33
N ASP A 21 -21.17 0.55 4.47
CA ASP A 21 -19.90 0.88 5.11
C ASP A 21 -19.97 0.25 6.51
N PRO A 22 -19.18 -0.80 6.81
CA PRO A 22 -19.30 -1.46 8.09
C PRO A 22 -18.92 -0.48 9.20
N ALA A 23 -19.71 -0.48 10.27
CA ALA A 23 -19.52 0.39 11.42
C ALA A 23 -18.05 0.36 11.89
N PRO A 24 -17.49 1.51 12.31
CA PRO A 24 -16.11 1.58 12.79
C PRO A 24 -15.90 0.54 13.89
N THR A 25 -14.90 -0.33 13.71
CA THR A 25 -14.59 -1.36 14.70
C THR A 25 -13.93 -0.68 15.88
N LEU A 26 -14.62 -0.56 17.00
CA LEU A 26 -14.06 -0.05 18.24
C LEU A 26 -13.26 -1.17 18.92
N ALA A 27 -11.95 -0.96 19.12
CA ALA A 27 -11.13 -1.82 19.97
C ALA A 27 -10.97 -1.17 21.34
N LEU A 28 -11.23 -1.94 22.39
CA LEU A 28 -10.88 -1.57 23.76
C LEU A 28 -9.36 -1.70 23.92
N LYS A 29 -8.71 -0.60 24.31
CA LYS A 29 -7.30 -0.58 24.70
C LYS A 29 -7.19 -0.17 26.15
N LYS A 30 -6.26 -0.81 26.86
CA LYS A 30 -5.86 -0.44 28.21
C LYS A 30 -4.49 0.22 28.15
N ILE A 31 -4.32 1.29 28.90
CA ILE A 31 -3.01 1.93 29.10
C ILE A 31 -2.67 1.91 30.59
N THR A 32 -1.44 1.56 30.91
CA THR A 32 -0.96 1.51 32.30
C THR A 32 0.00 2.66 32.57
N ARG A 33 0.08 3.06 33.84
CA ARG A 33 0.99 4.11 34.31
C ARG A 33 2.44 3.80 33.99
N GLU A 34 2.88 2.55 34.12
CA GLU A 34 4.27 2.15 33.92
C GLU A 34 4.72 2.39 32.47
N GLU A 35 3.91 1.96 31.49
CA GLU A 35 4.15 2.20 30.06
C GLU A 35 4.22 3.69 29.73
N VAL A 36 3.36 4.48 30.37
CA VAL A 36 3.31 5.93 30.17
C VAL A 36 4.47 6.65 30.82
N LEU A 37 4.89 6.24 32.01
CA LEU A 37 5.98 6.89 32.74
C LEU A 37 7.30 6.80 31.98
N GLU A 38 7.59 5.67 31.36
CA GLU A 38 8.79 5.50 30.53
C GLU A 38 8.82 6.54 29.41
N GLN A 39 7.75 6.60 28.61
CA GLN A 39 7.62 7.56 27.50
C GLN A 39 7.58 9.01 27.99
N THR A 40 6.91 9.27 29.12
CA THR A 40 6.71 10.61 29.67
C THR A 40 7.98 11.19 30.25
N SER A 41 8.80 10.35 30.91
CA SER A 41 10.04 10.78 31.54
C SER A 41 10.97 11.47 30.54
N GLU A 42 11.02 10.98 29.30
CA GLU A 42 11.79 11.57 28.21
C GLU A 42 11.22 12.94 27.81
N HIS A 43 9.90 13.04 27.61
CA HIS A 43 9.24 14.26 27.13
C HIS A 43 9.25 15.36 28.20
N ILE A 44 8.92 15.04 29.45
CA ILE A 44 8.99 15.98 30.58
C ILE A 44 10.43 16.41 30.84
N GLY A 45 11.39 15.49 30.72
CA GLY A 45 12.81 15.82 30.80
C GLY A 45 13.25 16.82 29.73
N LYS A 46 12.66 16.79 28.53
CA LYS A 46 12.89 17.80 27.47
C LYS A 46 12.17 19.11 27.76
N MET A 47 10.94 19.08 28.28
CA MET A 47 10.18 20.29 28.66
C MET A 47 10.85 21.10 29.77
N CYS A 48 11.40 20.43 30.78
CA CYS A 48 12.11 21.10 31.88
C CYS A 48 13.47 21.70 31.45
N LYS A 49 14.01 21.32 30.29
CA LYS A 49 15.31 21.80 29.80
C LYS A 49 15.06 22.98 28.85
N SER A 50 15.33 24.21 29.30
CA SER A 50 15.15 25.45 28.50
C SER A 50 15.98 25.54 27.22
N LYS A 51 16.91 24.61 26.99
CA LYS A 51 17.78 24.57 25.80
C LYS A 51 17.15 23.85 24.61
N PHE A 52 16.01 23.17 24.79
CA PHE A 52 15.36 22.49 23.67
C PHE A 52 14.66 23.52 22.78
N LEU A 53 14.87 23.44 21.47
CA LEU A 53 14.22 24.36 20.54
C LEU A 53 12.71 24.15 20.59
N ASP A 54 11.94 25.17 20.99
CA ASP A 54 10.47 25.14 21.07
C ASP A 54 9.83 24.64 19.77
N LYS A 55 10.46 24.94 18.62
CA LYS A 55 10.04 24.48 17.28
C LYS A 55 10.04 22.95 17.13
N LEU A 56 10.93 22.25 17.82
CA LEU A 56 11.02 20.78 17.81
C LEU A 56 10.26 20.16 19.00
N LEU A 57 10.21 20.86 20.13
CA LEU A 57 9.50 20.40 21.31
C LEU A 57 7.98 20.37 21.09
N LYS A 58 7.42 21.45 20.56
CA LYS A 58 5.97 21.60 20.37
C LYS A 58 5.33 20.46 19.56
N PRO A 59 5.83 20.06 18.37
CA PRO A 59 5.23 18.94 17.62
C PRO A 59 5.43 17.59 18.31
N ALA A 60 6.57 17.36 18.97
CA ALA A 60 6.81 16.12 19.70
C ALA A 60 5.86 15.98 20.91
N VAL A 61 5.72 17.06 21.70
CA VAL A 61 4.81 17.11 22.84
C VAL A 61 3.36 17.04 22.38
N SER A 62 2.96 17.78 21.34
CA SER A 62 1.58 17.73 20.83
C SER A 62 1.17 16.33 20.34
N LYS A 63 2.09 15.58 19.71
CA LYS A 63 1.84 14.18 19.33
C LYS A 63 1.69 13.26 20.55
N TRP A 64 2.41 13.54 21.62
CA TRP A 64 2.40 12.77 22.87
C TRP A 64 1.21 13.13 23.79
N LEU A 65 0.75 14.39 23.79
CA LEU A 65 -0.40 14.86 24.54
C LEU A 65 -1.69 14.21 24.02
N THR A 66 -2.00 13.06 24.58
CA THR A 66 -3.26 12.35 24.35
C THR A 66 -3.97 12.14 25.68
N GLU A 67 -5.30 12.14 25.66
CA GLU A 67 -6.10 12.02 26.88
C GLU A 67 -5.79 10.74 27.68
N PRO A 68 -5.64 9.56 27.07
CA PRO A 68 -5.33 8.33 27.82
C PRO A 68 -4.00 8.43 28.56
N ILE A 69 -2.98 9.00 27.92
CA ILE A 69 -1.66 9.24 28.52
C ILE A 69 -1.80 10.18 29.70
N LEU A 70 -2.47 11.32 29.50
CA LEU A 70 -2.61 12.34 30.52
C LEU A 70 -3.43 11.85 31.72
N ARG A 71 -4.45 11.01 31.52
CA ARG A 71 -5.28 10.45 32.60
C ARG A 71 -4.47 9.62 33.60
N VAL A 72 -3.56 8.77 33.10
CA VAL A 72 -2.76 7.86 33.95
C VAL A 72 -1.49 8.48 34.53
N LEU A 73 -1.19 9.73 34.16
CA LEU A 73 -0.03 10.44 34.70
C LEU A 73 -0.18 10.75 36.19
N PRO A 74 0.91 10.65 36.98
CA PRO A 74 0.90 11.15 38.34
C PRO A 74 0.62 12.66 38.38
N PRO A 75 -0.09 13.15 39.42
CA PRO A 75 -0.42 14.57 39.58
C PRO A 75 0.79 15.51 39.44
N LYS A 76 1.95 15.13 39.99
CA LYS A 76 3.20 15.91 39.87
C LYS A 76 3.61 16.17 38.41
N MET A 77 3.47 15.17 37.56
CA MET A 77 3.77 15.28 36.13
C MET A 77 2.68 16.07 35.41
N LYS A 78 1.41 15.85 35.76
CA LYS A 78 0.26 16.63 35.22
C LYS A 78 0.44 18.12 35.44
N HIS A 79 0.86 18.55 36.63
CA HIS A 79 1.15 19.97 36.90
C HIS A 79 2.29 20.54 36.03
N THR A 80 3.31 19.73 35.72
CA THR A 80 4.43 20.17 34.87
C THR A 80 3.96 20.37 33.43
N VAL A 81 3.16 19.43 32.93
CA VAL A 81 2.54 19.51 31.61
C VAL A 81 1.53 20.67 31.55
N HIS A 82 0.73 20.86 32.61
CA HIS A 82 -0.24 21.95 32.72
C HIS A 82 0.43 23.33 32.62
N ALA A 83 1.53 23.54 33.36
CA ALA A 83 2.32 24.77 33.27
C ALA A 83 2.88 25.00 31.85
N TRP A 84 3.30 23.93 31.16
CA TRP A 84 3.78 24.03 29.78
C TRP A 84 2.63 24.35 28.80
N CYS A 85 1.48 23.69 28.94
CA CYS A 85 0.29 23.88 28.12
C CYS A 85 -0.25 25.32 28.21
N LEU A 86 -0.15 25.98 29.37
CA LEU A 86 -0.54 27.39 29.53
C LEU A 86 0.06 28.30 28.46
N SER A 87 1.31 28.05 28.06
CA SER A 87 2.02 28.89 27.08
C SER A 87 1.94 28.37 25.64
N HIS A 88 1.63 27.09 25.43
CA HIS A 88 1.79 26.42 24.13
C HIS A 88 0.52 25.83 23.54
N ASP A 89 -0.42 25.39 24.39
CA ASP A 89 -1.66 24.71 24.01
C ASP A 89 -2.80 24.97 25.03
N PRO A 90 -3.59 26.05 24.81
CA PRO A 90 -4.70 26.40 25.70
C PRO A 90 -5.82 25.35 25.74
N MET A 91 -5.97 24.54 24.69
CA MET A 91 -7.01 23.49 24.64
C MET A 91 -6.68 22.39 25.65
N TRP A 92 -5.44 21.90 25.63
CA TRP A 92 -4.98 20.91 26.60
C TRP A 92 -4.91 21.46 28.01
N PHE A 93 -4.61 22.75 28.20
CA PHE A 93 -4.64 23.39 29.52
C PHE A 93 -6.02 23.28 30.18
N ASN A 94 -7.09 23.62 29.45
CA ASN A 94 -8.46 23.54 29.98
C ASN A 94 -8.84 22.09 30.28
N LYS A 95 -8.58 21.18 29.32
CA LYS A 95 -8.94 19.76 29.46
C LYS A 95 -8.17 19.07 30.60
N LEU A 96 -6.88 19.36 30.77
CA LEU A 96 -6.08 18.84 31.88
C LEU A 96 -6.57 19.31 33.24
N SER A 97 -7.10 20.53 33.32
CA SER A 97 -7.60 21.10 34.57
C SER A 97 -8.78 20.31 35.15
N GLU A 98 -9.54 19.59 34.32
CA GLU A 98 -10.65 18.74 34.75
C GLU A 98 -10.21 17.49 35.54
N PHE A 99 -8.97 17.03 35.35
CA PHE A 99 -8.47 15.77 35.93
C PHE A 99 -7.04 15.87 36.47
N ILE A 100 -6.62 17.09 36.82
CA ILE A 100 -5.24 17.37 37.24
C ILE A 100 -4.87 16.65 38.55
N ASP A 101 -5.85 16.48 39.44
CA ASP A 101 -5.70 15.83 40.75
C ASP A 101 -6.02 14.32 40.71
N ASP A 102 -6.54 13.81 39.60
CA ASP A 102 -6.86 12.38 39.45
C ASP A 102 -5.55 11.56 39.50
N ASP A 103 -5.49 10.52 40.34
CA ASP A 103 -4.35 9.61 40.38
C ASP A 103 -4.78 8.19 39.99
N ILE A 104 -4.92 7.97 38.68
CA ILE A 104 -5.37 6.69 38.11
C ILE A 104 -4.17 5.92 37.58
N SER A 105 -4.06 4.63 37.92
CA SER A 105 -2.95 3.78 37.46
C SER A 105 -3.21 3.11 36.11
N GLU A 106 -4.48 2.92 35.76
CA GLU A 106 -4.91 2.21 34.55
C GLU A 106 -6.15 2.87 33.95
N TRP A 107 -6.17 3.09 32.65
CA TRP A 107 -7.32 3.66 31.95
C TRP A 107 -7.67 2.82 30.73
N GLU A 108 -8.96 2.53 30.58
CA GLU A 108 -9.50 1.83 29.41
C GLU A 108 -10.15 2.85 28.47
N TYR A 109 -9.74 2.82 27.20
CA TYR A 109 -10.26 3.71 26.18
C TYR A 109 -10.55 2.94 24.90
N THR A 110 -11.62 3.36 24.22
CA THR A 110 -11.96 2.82 22.91
C THR A 110 -11.17 3.56 21.83
N VAL A 111 -10.56 2.80 20.94
CA VAL A 111 -9.93 3.33 19.73
C VAL A 111 -10.66 2.78 18.53
N GLU A 112 -11.08 3.67 17.64
CA GLU A 112 -11.52 3.28 16.30
C GLU A 112 -10.35 2.61 15.57
N VAL A 113 -10.48 1.31 15.32
CA VAL A 113 -9.53 0.58 14.51
C VAL A 113 -9.73 1.03 13.05
N PRO A 114 -8.67 1.49 12.38
CA PRO A 114 -8.75 1.86 10.98
C PRO A 114 -9.33 0.70 10.16
N ASN A 115 -10.44 0.96 9.48
CA ASN A 115 -11.10 -0.02 8.65
C ASN A 115 -10.25 -0.18 7.39
N ARG A 116 -9.55 -1.32 7.26
CA ARG A 116 -8.67 -1.61 6.10
C ARG A 116 -9.34 -1.41 4.75
N ARG A 117 -10.68 -1.50 4.64
CA ARG A 117 -11.44 -1.27 3.41
C ARG A 117 -11.73 0.22 3.13
N LYS A 118 -11.83 1.05 4.17
CA LYS A 118 -12.09 2.50 4.07
C LYS A 118 -10.81 3.33 4.05
N ASP A 119 -9.82 2.92 4.83
CA ASP A 119 -8.59 3.71 5.10
C ASP A 119 -7.40 3.32 4.21
N MET A 120 -7.62 2.48 3.20
CA MET A 120 -6.58 2.20 2.20
C MET A 120 -6.26 3.49 1.43
N PRO A 121 -4.98 3.94 1.38
CA PRO A 121 -4.59 5.17 0.68
C PRO A 121 -4.98 5.19 -0.80
N LEU A 122 -5.18 4.00 -1.39
CA LEU A 122 -5.59 3.82 -2.78
C LEU A 122 -6.98 4.43 -3.10
N ARG A 123 -7.79 4.79 -2.11
CA ARG A 123 -9.07 5.52 -2.32
C ARG A 123 -8.96 7.04 -2.16
N LYS A 124 -7.87 7.58 -1.62
CA LYS A 124 -7.61 9.02 -1.74
C LYS A 124 -7.25 9.23 -3.20
N ARG A 125 -8.14 9.87 -3.98
CA ARG A 125 -7.83 10.25 -5.37
C ARG A 125 -6.50 11.02 -5.32
N LEU A 126 -5.44 10.42 -5.86
CA LEU A 126 -4.18 11.13 -6.07
C LEU A 126 -4.49 12.41 -6.88
N PRO A 127 -3.81 13.54 -6.60
CA PRO A 127 -3.92 14.73 -7.44
C PRO A 127 -3.80 14.35 -8.92
N GLU A 128 -4.58 15.00 -9.78
CA GLU A 128 -4.67 14.63 -11.21
C GLU A 128 -3.29 14.61 -11.89
N LEU A 129 -2.37 15.46 -11.43
CA LEU A 129 -0.96 15.47 -11.87
C LEU A 129 -0.22 14.16 -11.55
N GLU A 130 -0.33 13.67 -10.32
CA GLU A 130 0.31 12.42 -9.89
C GLU A 130 -0.31 11.22 -10.61
N ARG A 131 -1.64 11.21 -10.80
CA ARG A 131 -2.33 10.18 -11.60
C ARG A 131 -1.81 10.16 -13.03
N ARG A 132 -1.69 11.33 -13.65
CA ARG A 132 -1.21 11.48 -15.02
C ARG A 132 0.25 11.06 -15.15
N GLU A 133 1.08 11.36 -14.16
CA GLU A 133 2.47 10.93 -14.12
C GLU A 133 2.58 9.40 -14.06
N ILE A 134 1.81 8.75 -13.18
CA ILE A 134 1.78 7.29 -13.07
C ILE A 134 1.31 6.66 -14.39
N VAL A 135 0.22 7.16 -14.97
CA VAL A 135 -0.30 6.67 -16.26
C VAL A 135 0.73 6.84 -17.37
N ASN A 136 1.44 7.96 -17.42
CA ASN A 136 2.48 8.20 -18.42
C ASN A 136 3.69 7.28 -18.22
N LYS A 137 4.10 6.99 -16.98
CA LYS A 137 5.18 6.03 -16.70
C LYS A 137 4.79 4.62 -17.12
N VAL A 138 3.58 4.18 -16.77
CA VAL A 138 3.05 2.86 -17.17
C VAL A 138 2.94 2.77 -18.69
N ARG A 139 2.37 3.78 -19.35
CA ARG A 139 2.26 3.82 -20.81
C ARG A 139 3.62 3.72 -21.48
N LYS A 140 4.61 4.52 -21.04
CA LYS A 140 5.97 4.47 -21.57
C LYS A 140 6.61 3.09 -21.37
N GLY A 141 6.43 2.48 -20.20
CA GLY A 141 6.91 1.13 -19.92
C GLY A 141 6.30 0.08 -20.86
N VAL A 142 4.99 0.15 -21.10
CA VAL A 142 4.29 -0.76 -22.01
C VAL A 142 4.73 -0.55 -23.46
N THR A 143 4.91 0.69 -23.90
CA THR A 143 5.42 0.98 -25.25
C THR A 143 6.83 0.44 -25.44
N LEU A 144 7.75 0.70 -24.50
CA LEU A 144 9.12 0.17 -24.58
C LEU A 144 9.16 -1.37 -24.62
N PHE A 145 8.28 -2.02 -23.85
CA PHE A 145 8.17 -3.47 -23.86
C PHE A 145 7.65 -4.00 -25.22
N ALA A 146 6.64 -3.35 -25.78
CA ALA A 146 6.12 -3.70 -27.11
C ALA A 146 7.18 -3.48 -28.21
N ASP A 147 7.88 -2.35 -28.19
CA ASP A 147 8.93 -2.04 -29.15
C ASP A 147 10.08 -3.07 -29.09
N PHE A 148 10.48 -3.47 -27.89
CA PHE A 148 11.50 -4.52 -27.68
C PHE A 148 11.05 -5.86 -28.27
N HIS A 149 9.81 -6.27 -28.01
CA HIS A 149 9.29 -7.53 -28.54
C HIS A 149 9.08 -7.49 -30.06
N ASP A 150 8.63 -6.37 -30.61
CA ASP A 150 8.50 -6.20 -32.06
C ASP A 150 9.86 -6.26 -32.76
N GLU A 151 10.92 -5.72 -32.14
CA GLU A 151 12.28 -5.77 -32.69
C GLU A 151 12.85 -7.20 -32.66
N GLU A 152 12.69 -7.93 -31.55
CA GLU A 152 13.08 -9.35 -31.47
C GLU A 152 12.32 -10.20 -32.49
N MET A 153 11.00 -10.02 -32.61
CA MET A 153 10.19 -10.77 -33.57
C MET A 153 10.63 -10.48 -35.02
N LYS A 154 10.87 -9.22 -35.37
CA LYS A 154 11.38 -8.85 -36.71
C LYS A 154 12.78 -9.36 -37.00
N ALA A 155 13.63 -9.54 -35.98
CA ALA A 155 14.94 -10.13 -36.15
C ALA A 155 14.82 -11.63 -36.44
N MET A 156 13.98 -12.33 -35.68
CA MET A 156 13.69 -13.75 -35.88
C MET A 156 13.05 -14.03 -37.25
N GLU A 157 12.11 -13.20 -37.71
CA GLU A 157 11.49 -13.34 -39.03
C GLU A 157 12.50 -13.15 -40.18
N ARG A 158 13.45 -12.21 -40.02
CA ARG A 158 14.52 -12.01 -41.00
C ARG A 158 15.45 -13.22 -41.05
N GLU A 159 15.87 -13.73 -39.90
CA GLU A 159 16.71 -14.93 -39.83
C GLU A 159 16.01 -16.15 -40.46
N ALA A 160 14.72 -16.33 -40.20
CA ALA A 160 13.95 -17.40 -40.83
C ALA A 160 13.87 -17.25 -42.36
N HIS A 161 13.69 -16.02 -42.87
CA HIS A 161 13.67 -15.76 -44.30
C HIS A 161 15.04 -16.04 -44.94
N ASP A 162 16.13 -15.62 -44.30
CA ASP A 162 17.49 -15.86 -44.78
C ASP A 162 17.82 -17.35 -44.83
N LEU A 163 17.39 -18.13 -43.83
CA LEU A 163 17.53 -19.59 -43.84
C LEU A 163 16.77 -20.26 -44.99
N VAL A 164 15.55 -19.84 -45.27
CA VAL A 164 14.76 -20.36 -46.41
C VAL A 164 15.41 -20.00 -47.74
N GLN A 165 15.95 -18.80 -47.87
CA GLN A 165 16.67 -18.39 -49.08
C GLN A 165 17.95 -19.21 -49.26
N GLN A 166 18.71 -19.42 -48.18
CA GLN A 166 19.91 -20.27 -48.19
C GLN A 166 19.59 -21.71 -48.61
N GLU A 167 18.50 -22.29 -48.11
CA GLU A 167 18.06 -23.64 -48.50
C GLU A 167 17.71 -23.71 -49.99
N ARG A 168 16.99 -22.70 -50.49
CA ARG A 168 16.65 -22.62 -51.92
C ARG A 168 17.90 -22.51 -52.80
N ASP A 169 18.82 -21.63 -52.44
CA ASP A 169 20.07 -21.46 -53.18
C ASP A 169 20.91 -22.74 -53.15
N SER A 170 20.93 -23.46 -52.01
CA SER A 170 21.58 -24.76 -51.88
C SER A 170 20.95 -25.81 -52.80
N MET A 171 19.62 -25.90 -52.85
CA MET A 171 18.92 -26.81 -53.75
C MET A 171 19.18 -26.50 -55.23
N ASP A 172 19.25 -25.22 -55.60
CA ASP A 172 19.52 -24.80 -56.98
C ASP A 172 20.97 -25.16 -57.39
N ILE A 173 21.93 -25.02 -56.48
CA ILE A 173 23.31 -25.48 -56.68
C ILE A 173 23.37 -27.00 -56.85
N GLU A 174 22.72 -27.77 -55.96
CA GLU A 174 22.68 -29.23 -56.07
C GLU A 174 22.06 -29.67 -57.39
N ARG A 175 20.92 -29.08 -57.77
CA ARG A 175 20.24 -29.38 -59.04
C ARG A 175 21.12 -29.07 -60.25
N SER A 176 21.82 -27.94 -60.23
CA SER A 176 22.75 -27.56 -61.30
C SER A 176 23.93 -28.52 -61.39
N ALA A 177 24.49 -28.95 -60.25
CA ALA A 177 25.55 -29.94 -60.20
C ALA A 177 25.11 -31.30 -60.74
N PHE A 178 23.89 -31.75 -60.40
CA PHE A 178 23.30 -32.99 -60.94
C PHE A 178 23.13 -32.93 -62.46
N LEU A 179 22.58 -31.84 -62.99
CA LEU A 179 22.41 -31.66 -64.43
C LEU A 179 23.75 -31.68 -65.14
N THR A 180 24.74 -30.95 -64.62
CA THR A 180 26.09 -30.90 -65.18
C THR A 180 26.76 -32.28 -65.17
N ALA A 181 26.64 -33.02 -64.07
CA ALA A 181 27.18 -34.39 -63.98
C ALA A 181 26.49 -35.35 -64.96
N PHE A 182 25.17 -35.19 -65.15
CA PHE A 182 24.41 -35.99 -66.11
C PHE A 182 24.82 -35.69 -67.56
N GLU A 183 25.04 -34.42 -67.90
CA GLU A 183 25.55 -34.01 -69.22
C GLU A 183 26.93 -34.60 -69.48
N LEU A 184 27.87 -34.46 -68.52
CA LEU A 184 29.21 -35.04 -68.62
C LEU A 184 29.20 -36.57 -68.74
N GLN A 185 28.28 -37.26 -68.04
CA GLN A 185 28.12 -38.70 -68.17
C GLN A 185 27.63 -39.10 -69.56
N ASN A 186 26.67 -38.37 -70.13
CA ASN A 186 26.17 -38.66 -71.47
C ASN A 186 27.24 -38.41 -72.55
N GLU A 187 28.05 -37.36 -72.36
CA GLU A 187 29.19 -37.07 -73.25
C GLU A 187 30.23 -38.20 -73.19
N ALA A 188 30.57 -38.69 -71.99
CA ALA A 188 31.53 -39.77 -71.80
C ALA A 188 31.06 -41.17 -72.27
N ILE A 189 29.77 -41.37 -72.52
CA ILE A 189 29.20 -42.61 -73.09
C ILE A 189 29.13 -42.53 -74.63
N ALA A 190 29.17 -41.32 -75.20
CA ALA A 190 29.06 -41.08 -76.63
C ALA A 190 30.42 -41.16 -77.37
N ASP A 191 31.53 -41.16 -76.63
CA ASP A 191 32.90 -41.46 -77.10
C ASP A 191 33.26 -42.95 -76.92
#